data_AF-M1CA04-F1
#
_entry.id   AF-M1CA04-F1
#
_cell.length_a   1.000
_cell.length_b   1.000
_cell.length_c   1.000
_cell.angle_alpha   90.00
_cell.angle_beta   90.00
_cell.angle_gamma   90.00
#
_symmetry.space_group_name_H-M   'P 1'
#
loop_
_entity.id
_entity.type
_entity.pdbx_description
1 polymer ?
#
loop_
_entity_poly.entity_id
_entity_poly.type
_entity_poly.pdbx_seq_one_letter_code
_entity_poly.pdbx_strand_id
1 'polypeptide(L)'
;MDGHSGMHGHGFGNARTPLLDRHALGRKRNDAGDDQLGDLEHGDSVPAPNVGFGRVISLAKPEAGNLVLATIALLFAATSSILIPKFGGKIIDIVSGDIQTPEQKSEALNAVKNTILEIFLIVIVGSVCTALRAWLFSSASERVVARLRKNLLSHLVHQEIAFFDVTRTGELLSRLSEDTQIIKNAATTNLSEALRNLATAFIGLGFMFQTSWKLTLLSLAVVPVISVAVRRFGRYMRELSHKTQAAAAVASSIAEETFGAIRTVRSFAQEDYEISRYSEKVDETLNLGLGQAKVVGLFSGSLNAASTLSVIVVVIYGATLTIQGAMTPGALTSFILYSLTVGSSVSGLSGLYTVAMKAAGASRRVFQILDRTSSMPKSGDLCPLGDQAAEVELDDVWFAYPSRPSHMVLKVRNISSYLVPT
;
A
#
# COMPACT_ATOMS: atom_id res chain seq x y z
N MET A 1 -76.91 -3.54 -58.26
CA MET A 1 -77.05 -2.44 -57.29
C MET A 1 -76.09 -2.74 -56.16
N ASP A 2 -74.88 -2.21 -56.31
CA ASP A 2 -74.00 -1.53 -55.33
C ASP A 2 -73.92 -2.12 -53.91
N GLY A 3 -72.76 -2.35 -53.30
CA GLY A 3 -71.39 -1.95 -53.59
C GLY A 3 -70.48 -2.35 -52.42
N HIS A 4 -69.19 -2.47 -52.72
CA HIS A 4 -68.05 -2.81 -51.86
C HIS A 4 -67.95 -2.07 -50.51
N SER A 5 -67.40 -2.76 -49.48
CA SER A 5 -66.08 -2.41 -48.91
C SER A 5 -65.59 -3.47 -47.92
N GLY A 6 -64.41 -4.03 -48.17
CA GLY A 6 -63.73 -4.99 -47.30
C GLY A 6 -62.64 -4.30 -46.47
N MET A 7 -62.62 -4.56 -45.16
CA MET A 7 -61.57 -4.12 -44.25
C MET A 7 -60.57 -5.27 -44.01
N HIS A 8 -59.33 -5.06 -44.46
CA HIS A 8 -58.17 -5.88 -44.14
C HIS A 8 -57.79 -5.70 -42.66
N GLY A 9 -57.76 -6.81 -41.91
CA GLY A 9 -57.15 -6.85 -40.58
C GLY A 9 -55.62 -6.89 -40.69
N HIS A 10 -54.96 -5.83 -40.22
CA HIS A 10 -53.52 -5.82 -39.96
C HIS A 10 -53.29 -6.26 -38.52
N GLY A 11 -52.78 -7.48 -38.34
CA GLY A 11 -52.27 -7.95 -37.05
C GLY A 11 -50.94 -7.28 -36.74
N PHE A 12 -50.88 -6.50 -35.66
CA PHE A 12 -49.62 -6.05 -35.07
C PHE A 12 -49.11 -7.12 -34.11
N GLY A 13 -48.00 -7.76 -34.51
CA GLY A 13 -47.26 -8.70 -33.68
C GLY A 13 -46.57 -7.99 -32.52
N ASN A 14 -46.81 -8.53 -31.32
CA ASN A 14 -46.23 -8.08 -30.06
C ASN A 14 -44.72 -8.47 -30.01
N ALA A 15 -43.84 -7.61 -30.52
CA ALA A 15 -42.40 -7.78 -30.37
C ALA A 15 -41.91 -6.97 -29.15
N ARG A 16 -41.83 -7.65 -27.99
CA ARG A 16 -41.22 -7.13 -26.77
C ARG A 16 -39.71 -6.98 -26.96
N THR A 17 -39.19 -5.77 -27.03
CA THR A 17 -37.75 -5.49 -27.00
C THR A 17 -37.27 -5.34 -25.54
N PRO A 18 -36.35 -6.18 -25.04
CA PRO A 18 -35.76 -5.98 -23.73
C PRO A 18 -34.76 -4.81 -23.77
N LEU A 19 -34.91 -3.82 -22.88
CA LEU A 19 -34.02 -2.66 -22.73
C LEU A 19 -32.65 -2.99 -22.08
N LEU A 20 -32.25 -4.26 -22.09
CA LEU A 20 -30.93 -4.74 -21.72
C LEU A 20 -30.56 -5.86 -22.70
N ASP A 21 -29.62 -5.56 -23.59
CA ASP A 21 -29.19 -6.45 -24.65
C ASP A 21 -28.49 -7.68 -24.05
N ARG A 22 -29.20 -8.81 -24.00
CA ARG A 22 -28.72 -10.08 -23.45
C ARG A 22 -27.71 -10.79 -24.37
N HIS A 23 -27.36 -10.21 -25.52
CA HIS A 23 -26.55 -10.89 -26.54
C HIS A 23 -25.03 -10.93 -26.26
N ALA A 24 -24.54 -10.37 -25.15
CA ALA A 24 -23.12 -10.48 -24.78
C ALA A 24 -22.78 -11.64 -23.83
N LEU A 25 -23.76 -12.45 -23.40
CA LEU A 25 -23.53 -13.56 -22.47
C LEU A 25 -24.07 -14.88 -23.03
N GLY A 26 -23.26 -15.51 -23.87
CA GLY A 26 -23.61 -16.81 -24.45
C GLY A 26 -22.40 -17.58 -24.96
N ARG A 27 -21.56 -18.12 -24.06
CA ARG A 27 -20.97 -19.44 -24.32
C ARG A 27 -20.52 -20.19 -23.07
N LYS A 28 -21.12 -21.38 -22.94
CA LYS A 28 -20.71 -22.63 -22.25
C LYS A 28 -21.42 -22.93 -20.93
N ARG A 29 -22.60 -23.54 -21.08
CA ARG A 29 -23.34 -24.31 -20.08
C ARG A 29 -22.73 -25.72 -20.01
N ASN A 30 -22.27 -26.14 -18.84
CA ASN A 30 -22.11 -27.54 -18.44
C ASN A 30 -22.64 -27.66 -17.00
N ASP A 31 -23.39 -28.72 -16.75
CA ASP A 31 -24.15 -29.00 -15.54
C ASP A 31 -23.29 -29.17 -14.27
N ALA A 32 -23.70 -28.51 -13.18
CA ALA A 32 -23.56 -28.94 -11.78
C ALA A 32 -24.47 -28.04 -10.91
N GLY A 33 -25.15 -28.65 -9.93
CA GLY A 33 -26.31 -28.12 -9.22
C GLY A 33 -26.10 -26.97 -8.22
N ASP A 34 -27.25 -26.53 -7.69
CA ASP A 34 -27.53 -25.51 -6.67
C ASP A 34 -26.42 -25.26 -5.63
N ASP A 35 -25.89 -24.03 -5.64
CA ASP A 35 -25.92 -23.07 -4.52
C ASP A 35 -24.98 -21.90 -4.90
N GLN A 36 -25.54 -20.78 -5.38
CA GLN A 36 -24.78 -19.56 -5.63
C GLN A 36 -25.54 -18.34 -5.10
N LEU A 37 -25.66 -18.31 -3.77
CA LEU A 37 -25.97 -17.12 -2.99
C LEU A 37 -24.64 -16.46 -2.57
N GLY A 38 -24.47 -15.17 -2.89
CA GLY A 38 -23.60 -14.28 -2.10
C GLY A 38 -22.12 -14.19 -2.47
N ASP A 39 -21.78 -13.88 -3.73
CA ASP A 39 -20.41 -13.53 -4.16
C ASP A 39 -19.90 -12.16 -3.64
N LEU A 40 -20.57 -11.56 -2.65
CA LEU A 40 -20.16 -10.32 -1.98
C LEU A 40 -19.80 -10.49 -0.50
N GLU A 41 -19.95 -11.69 0.08
CA GLU A 41 -19.58 -11.94 1.49
C GLU A 41 -18.23 -12.66 1.68
N HIS A 42 -17.63 -13.23 0.63
CA HIS A 42 -16.31 -13.86 0.74
C HIS A 42 -15.21 -12.93 0.24
N GLY A 43 -14.78 -12.05 1.15
CA GLY A 43 -13.52 -11.31 1.05
C GLY A 43 -12.30 -12.22 1.23
N ASP A 44 -12.11 -13.20 0.35
CA ASP A 44 -10.85 -13.90 0.06
C ASP A 44 -11.15 -15.08 -0.88
N SER A 45 -10.83 -14.95 -2.18
CA SER A 45 -10.50 -16.10 -3.09
C SER A 45 -10.52 -15.82 -4.60
N VAL A 46 -10.40 -14.57 -5.08
CA VAL A 46 -9.94 -14.34 -6.47
C VAL A 46 -8.50 -13.80 -6.47
N PRO A 47 -7.48 -14.64 -6.73
CA PRO A 47 -6.15 -14.17 -7.07
C PRO A 47 -6.19 -13.68 -8.52
N ALA A 48 -6.58 -12.42 -8.71
CA ALA A 48 -6.53 -11.71 -9.99
C ALA A 48 -5.35 -10.71 -9.98
N PRO A 49 -4.77 -10.40 -11.15
CA PRO A 49 -3.33 -10.28 -11.37
C PRO A 49 -2.65 -9.11 -10.63
N ASN A 50 -1.32 -9.12 -10.57
CA ASN A 50 -0.41 -8.11 -9.99
C ASN A 50 -0.50 -6.68 -10.62
N VAL A 51 -1.69 -6.22 -11.02
CA VAL A 51 -1.90 -5.03 -11.88
C VAL A 51 -1.93 -3.71 -11.10
N GLY A 52 -1.93 -3.74 -9.76
CA GLY A 52 -2.08 -2.53 -8.93
C GLY A 52 -0.96 -1.49 -9.11
N PHE A 53 0.30 -1.89 -8.90
CA PHE A 53 1.42 -0.94 -8.91
C PHE A 53 1.73 -0.35 -10.30
N GLY A 54 1.61 -1.14 -11.37
CA GLY A 54 1.87 -0.66 -12.73
C GLY A 54 0.92 0.46 -13.16
N ARG A 55 -0.35 0.41 -12.72
CA ARG A 55 -1.33 1.47 -12.98
C ARG A 55 -1.10 2.72 -12.15
N VAL A 56 -0.67 2.59 -10.89
CA VAL A 56 -0.23 3.75 -10.08
C VAL A 56 0.93 4.46 -10.75
N ILE A 57 1.90 3.72 -11.29
CA ILE A 57 3.02 4.30 -12.06
C ILE A 57 2.53 4.95 -13.36
N SER A 58 1.52 4.38 -14.03
CA SER A 58 0.92 4.99 -15.21
C SER A 58 0.24 6.35 -14.91
N LEU A 59 -0.33 6.54 -13.71
CA LEU A 59 -0.87 7.83 -13.26
C LEU A 59 0.23 8.87 -13.03
N ALA A 60 1.46 8.44 -12.78
CA ALA A 60 2.63 9.29 -12.59
C ALA A 60 3.36 9.69 -13.89
N LYS A 61 3.00 9.11 -15.05
CA LYS A 61 3.51 9.48 -16.39
C LYS A 61 3.64 11.00 -16.65
N PRO A 62 2.63 11.84 -16.36
CA PRO A 62 2.73 13.30 -16.58
C PRO A 62 3.81 13.98 -15.73
N GLU A 63 4.22 13.37 -14.62
CA GLU A 63 5.25 13.88 -13.71
C GLU A 63 6.60 13.13 -13.88
N ALA A 64 6.74 12.31 -14.93
CA ALA A 64 7.92 11.48 -15.14
C ALA A 64 9.22 12.30 -15.20
N GLY A 65 9.19 13.49 -15.80
CA GLY A 65 10.36 14.39 -15.83
C GLY A 65 10.86 14.79 -14.44
N ASN A 66 9.94 15.19 -13.56
CA ASN A 66 10.25 15.55 -12.18
C ASN A 66 10.76 14.35 -11.37
N LEU A 67 10.19 13.16 -11.60
CA LEU A 67 10.61 11.92 -10.95
C LEU A 67 12.00 11.44 -11.42
N VAL A 68 12.32 11.61 -12.69
CA VAL A 68 13.67 11.31 -13.23
C VAL A 68 14.69 12.26 -12.59
N LEU A 69 14.42 13.56 -12.57
CA LEU A 69 15.29 14.55 -11.94
C LEU A 69 15.47 14.25 -10.43
N ALA A 70 14.39 13.88 -9.74
CA ALA A 70 14.45 13.49 -8.34
C ALA A 70 15.29 12.22 -8.11
N THR A 71 15.25 11.27 -9.04
CA THR A 71 16.04 10.04 -8.98
C THR A 71 17.52 10.31 -9.24
N ILE A 72 17.86 11.24 -10.14
CA ILE A 72 19.24 11.68 -10.35
C ILE A 72 19.76 12.37 -9.08
N ALA A 73 19.00 13.31 -8.51
CA ALA A 73 19.35 13.97 -7.26
C ALA A 73 19.51 12.96 -6.09
N LEU A 74 18.70 11.90 -6.09
CA LEU A 74 18.81 10.79 -5.14
C LEU A 74 20.14 10.04 -5.27
N LEU A 75 20.59 9.73 -6.49
CA LEU A 75 21.87 9.05 -6.70
C LEU A 75 23.05 9.90 -6.24
N PHE A 76 23.04 11.20 -6.53
CA PHE A 76 24.05 12.13 -6.03
C PHE A 76 24.03 12.21 -4.50
N ALA A 77 22.85 12.37 -3.89
CA ALA A 77 22.71 12.39 -2.44
C ALA A 77 23.21 11.09 -1.78
N ALA A 78 22.83 9.93 -2.31
CA ALA A 78 23.27 8.63 -1.81
C ALA A 78 24.80 8.46 -1.92
N THR A 79 25.38 8.90 -3.03
CA THR A 79 26.83 8.89 -3.23
C THR A 79 27.53 9.81 -2.24
N SER A 80 27.05 11.05 -2.05
CA SER A 80 27.60 11.98 -1.08
C SER A 80 27.58 11.42 0.35
N SER A 81 26.50 10.75 0.75
CA SER A 81 26.41 10.12 2.08
C SER A 81 27.45 9.01 2.27
N ILE A 82 27.76 8.24 1.23
CA ILE A 82 28.77 7.16 1.29
C ILE A 82 30.20 7.72 1.15
N LEU A 83 30.39 8.89 0.57
CA LEU A 83 31.72 9.49 0.53
C LEU A 83 32.22 9.92 1.91
N ILE A 84 31.33 10.30 2.84
CA ILE A 84 31.70 10.78 4.18
C ILE A 84 32.59 9.76 4.94
N PRO A 85 32.21 8.47 5.07
CA PRO A 85 33.10 7.47 5.67
C PRO A 85 34.44 7.30 4.98
N LYS A 86 34.52 7.50 3.65
CA LYS A 86 35.78 7.40 2.88
C LYS A 86 36.78 8.46 3.33
N PHE A 87 36.31 9.71 3.38
CA PHE A 87 37.13 10.84 3.76
C PHE A 87 37.43 10.84 5.26
N GLY A 88 36.50 10.35 6.10
CA GLY A 88 36.75 10.08 7.51
C GLY A 88 37.89 9.08 7.73
N GLY A 89 37.91 7.97 6.97
CA GLY A 89 39.02 7.01 7.00
C GLY A 89 40.34 7.61 6.53
N LYS A 90 40.32 8.44 5.47
CA LYS A 90 41.51 9.16 5.00
C LYS A 90 42.10 10.08 6.07
N ILE A 91 41.25 10.78 6.84
CA ILE A 91 41.70 11.59 7.98
C ILE A 91 42.37 10.71 9.03
N ILE A 92 41.78 9.56 9.35
CA ILE A 92 42.36 8.61 10.31
C ILE A 92 43.72 8.10 9.84
N ASP A 93 43.87 7.80 8.55
CA ASP A 93 45.16 7.37 8.00
C ASP A 93 46.22 8.48 8.05
N ILE A 94 45.84 9.74 7.78
CA ILE A 94 46.76 10.88 7.89
C ILE A 94 47.21 11.09 9.35
N VAL A 95 46.30 10.95 10.31
CA VAL A 95 46.58 11.17 11.74
C VAL A 95 47.33 9.99 12.37
N SER A 96 47.10 8.77 11.87
CA SER A 96 47.75 7.55 12.37
C SER A 96 49.14 7.30 11.75
N GLY A 97 49.55 8.12 10.79
CA GLY A 97 50.90 8.09 10.22
C GLY A 97 51.96 8.52 11.25
N ASP A 98 53.20 8.10 11.02
CA ASP A 98 54.33 8.42 11.90
C ASP A 98 54.81 9.86 11.65
N ILE A 99 54.15 10.83 12.31
CA ILE A 99 54.43 12.27 12.17
C ILE A 99 55.51 12.65 13.18
N GLN A 100 56.78 12.49 12.81
CA GLN A 100 57.90 12.76 13.71
C GLN A 100 58.50 14.16 13.52
N THR A 101 58.39 14.77 12.32
CA THR A 101 58.98 16.09 12.07
C THR A 101 57.95 17.23 12.07
N PRO A 102 58.33 18.46 12.48
CA PRO A 102 57.44 19.62 12.45
C PRO A 102 56.96 20.00 11.03
N GLU A 103 57.76 19.69 10.00
CA GLU A 103 57.37 19.87 8.59
C GLU A 103 56.25 18.90 8.19
N GLN A 104 56.39 17.61 8.51
CA GLN A 104 55.36 16.59 8.29
C GLN A 104 54.05 16.90 9.04
N LYS A 105 54.15 17.49 10.24
CA LYS A 105 52.98 17.93 11.00
C LYS A 105 52.22 19.06 10.31
N SER A 106 52.94 20.01 9.71
CA SER A 106 52.32 21.11 8.95
C SER A 106 51.65 20.61 7.67
N GLU A 107 52.27 19.65 6.97
CA GLU A 107 51.74 19.03 5.77
C GLU A 107 50.50 18.18 6.07
N ALA A 108 50.55 17.37 7.13
CA ALA A 108 49.42 16.60 7.63
C ALA A 108 48.23 17.51 8.02
N LEU A 109 48.49 18.62 8.71
CA LEU A 109 47.46 19.60 9.06
C LEU A 109 46.83 20.25 7.82
N ASN A 110 47.63 20.56 6.79
CA ASN A 110 47.11 21.10 5.53
C ASN A 110 46.29 20.04 4.76
N ALA A 111 46.75 18.80 4.72
CA ALA A 111 46.02 17.69 4.10
C ALA A 111 44.68 17.40 4.81
N VAL A 112 44.65 17.45 6.15
CA VAL A 112 43.42 17.34 6.94
C VAL A 112 42.49 18.52 6.67
N LYS A 113 42.99 19.76 6.68
CA LYS A 113 42.17 20.95 6.35
C LYS A 113 41.55 20.84 4.96
N ASN A 114 42.33 20.44 3.95
CA ASN A 114 41.81 20.26 2.60
C ASN A 114 40.75 19.14 2.54
N THR A 115 40.99 18.02 3.24
CA THR A 115 40.02 16.92 3.32
C THR A 115 38.72 17.35 4.04
N ILE A 116 38.81 18.19 5.08
CA ILE A 116 37.63 18.74 5.77
C ILE A 116 36.84 19.68 4.85
N LEU A 117 37.51 20.52 4.07
CA LEU A 117 36.85 21.39 3.08
C LEU A 117 36.14 20.56 2.00
N GLU A 118 36.75 19.47 1.53
CA GLU A 118 36.13 18.52 0.61
C GLU A 118 34.88 17.88 1.23
N ILE A 119 34.95 17.39 2.47
CA ILE A 119 33.79 16.82 3.19
C ILE A 119 32.69 17.88 3.31
N PHE A 120 33.02 19.10 3.71
CA PHE A 120 32.07 20.18 3.87
C PHE A 120 31.33 20.47 2.55
N LEU A 121 32.07 20.58 1.44
CA LEU A 121 31.48 20.79 0.12
C LEU A 121 30.57 19.62 -0.29
N ILE A 122 30.98 18.38 -0.07
CA ILE A 122 30.18 17.18 -0.37
C ILE A 122 28.91 17.14 0.46
N VAL A 123 28.97 17.51 1.75
CA VAL A 123 27.80 17.55 2.64
C VAL A 123 26.82 18.64 2.20
N ILE A 124 27.30 19.83 1.82
CA ILE A 124 26.43 20.90 1.32
C ILE A 124 25.75 20.48 0.01
N VAL A 125 26.51 19.97 -0.96
CA VAL A 125 25.94 19.48 -2.24
C VAL A 125 24.96 18.34 -2.00
N GLY A 126 25.34 17.37 -1.16
CA GLY A 126 24.49 16.23 -0.80
C GLY A 126 23.19 16.64 -0.09
N SER A 127 23.26 17.67 0.76
CA SER A 127 22.09 18.22 1.46
C SER A 127 21.14 18.92 0.49
N VAL A 128 21.67 19.72 -0.43
CA VAL A 128 20.88 20.36 -1.50
C VAL A 128 20.22 19.31 -2.39
N CYS A 129 20.95 18.27 -2.81
CA CYS A 129 20.39 17.15 -3.58
C CYS A 129 19.31 16.40 -2.80
N THR A 130 19.49 16.22 -1.48
CA THR A 130 18.50 15.56 -0.61
C THR A 130 17.22 16.39 -0.50
N ALA A 131 17.35 17.71 -0.32
CA ALA A 131 16.23 18.63 -0.28
C ALA A 131 15.48 18.67 -1.63
N LEU A 132 16.22 18.76 -2.74
CA LEU A 132 15.65 18.75 -4.08
C LEU A 132 14.87 17.45 -4.36
N ARG A 133 15.46 16.29 -4.04
CA ARG A 133 14.78 14.99 -4.14
C ARG A 133 13.49 14.97 -3.32
N ALA A 134 13.54 15.39 -2.05
CA ALA A 134 12.39 15.37 -1.16
C ALA A 134 11.26 16.28 -1.67
N TRP A 135 11.61 17.48 -2.14
CA TRP A 135 10.66 18.42 -2.70
C TRP A 135 10.01 17.90 -3.98
N LEU A 136 10.80 17.39 -4.94
CA LEU A 136 10.28 16.88 -6.21
C LEU A 136 9.38 15.65 -6.02
N PHE A 137 9.80 14.67 -5.19
CA PHE A 137 8.95 13.50 -4.89
C PHE A 137 7.66 13.90 -4.17
N SER A 138 7.75 14.82 -3.20
CA SER A 138 6.56 15.28 -2.46
C SER A 138 5.60 16.07 -3.35
N SER A 139 6.09 16.99 -4.17
CA SER A 139 5.29 17.78 -5.11
C SER A 139 4.60 16.90 -6.15
N ALA A 140 5.32 15.95 -6.76
CA ALA A 140 4.73 14.99 -7.68
C ALA A 140 3.64 14.15 -7.00
N SER A 141 3.83 13.78 -5.73
CA SER A 141 2.85 13.01 -4.95
C SER A 141 1.51 13.72 -4.81
N GLU A 142 1.55 15.02 -4.45
CA GLU A 142 0.33 15.79 -4.22
C GLU A 142 -0.46 15.96 -5.52
N ARG A 143 0.24 16.16 -6.64
CA ARG A 143 -0.38 16.27 -7.96
C ARG A 143 -1.05 14.97 -8.41
N VAL A 144 -0.38 13.83 -8.21
CA VAL A 144 -0.92 12.50 -8.56
C VAL A 144 -2.18 12.21 -7.73
N VAL A 145 -2.15 12.50 -6.43
CA VAL A 145 -3.29 12.22 -5.53
C VAL A 145 -4.44 13.16 -5.75
N ALA A 146 -4.17 14.45 -5.99
CA ALA A 146 -5.20 15.40 -6.37
C ALA A 146 -5.93 14.93 -7.64
N ARG A 147 -5.19 14.44 -8.64
CA ARG A 147 -5.78 13.85 -9.87
C ARG A 147 -6.57 12.58 -9.57
N LEU A 148 -6.03 11.69 -8.75
CA LEU A 148 -6.72 10.46 -8.35
C LEU A 148 -8.04 10.75 -7.64
N ARG A 149 -8.06 11.68 -6.68
CA ARG A 149 -9.27 12.10 -5.97
C ARG A 149 -10.29 12.75 -6.89
N LYS A 150 -9.86 13.63 -7.80
CA LYS A 150 -10.73 14.25 -8.81
C LYS A 150 -11.37 13.20 -9.72
N ASN A 151 -10.57 12.25 -10.21
CA ASN A 151 -11.06 11.19 -11.09
C ASN A 151 -12.00 10.24 -10.33
N LEU A 152 -11.66 9.85 -9.11
CA LEU A 152 -12.46 8.95 -8.29
C LEU A 152 -13.81 9.58 -7.93
N LEU A 153 -13.83 10.83 -7.48
CA LEU A 153 -15.08 11.55 -7.20
C LEU A 153 -15.93 11.70 -8.47
N SER A 154 -15.29 12.07 -9.60
CA SER A 154 -15.98 12.15 -10.89
C SER A 154 -16.59 10.81 -11.29
N HIS A 155 -15.88 9.69 -11.15
CA HIS A 155 -16.41 8.37 -11.46
C HIS A 155 -17.54 7.96 -10.51
N LEU A 156 -17.41 8.25 -9.21
CA LEU A 156 -18.42 7.92 -8.20
C LEU A 156 -19.75 8.62 -8.47
N VAL A 157 -19.75 9.92 -8.77
CA VAL A 157 -20.97 10.69 -9.03
C VAL A 157 -21.72 10.22 -10.28
N HIS A 158 -21.05 9.55 -11.21
CA HIS A 158 -21.66 8.99 -12.42
C HIS A 158 -22.14 7.53 -12.26
N GLN A 159 -22.05 6.94 -11.07
CA GLN A 159 -22.60 5.60 -10.82
C GLN A 159 -24.12 5.66 -10.62
N GLU A 160 -24.79 4.56 -10.92
CA GLU A 160 -26.24 4.42 -10.72
C GLU A 160 -26.65 4.44 -9.25
N ILE A 161 -27.90 4.82 -8.96
CA ILE A 161 -28.42 4.90 -7.58
C ILE A 161 -28.32 3.54 -6.84
N ALA A 162 -28.51 2.43 -7.56
CA ALA A 162 -28.40 1.07 -7.03
C ALA A 162 -27.04 0.77 -6.39
N PHE A 163 -25.97 1.40 -6.87
CA PHE A 163 -24.64 1.28 -6.28
C PHE A 163 -24.59 1.87 -4.86
N PHE A 164 -25.25 3.02 -4.66
CA PHE A 164 -25.31 3.72 -3.38
C PHE A 164 -26.29 3.07 -2.40
N ASP A 165 -27.27 2.32 -2.89
CA ASP A 165 -28.19 1.55 -2.04
C ASP A 165 -27.49 0.35 -1.35
N VAL A 166 -26.46 -0.20 -1.99
CA VAL A 166 -25.70 -1.36 -1.49
C VAL A 166 -24.40 -0.95 -0.81
N THR A 167 -23.79 0.16 -1.24
CA THR A 167 -22.49 0.61 -0.73
C THR A 167 -22.65 1.71 0.32
N ARG A 168 -22.08 1.51 1.51
CA ARG A 168 -22.15 2.49 2.60
C ARG A 168 -21.36 3.76 2.24
N THR A 169 -21.95 4.94 2.46
CA THR A 169 -21.29 6.24 2.23
C THR A 169 -19.97 6.38 2.98
N GLY A 170 -19.89 5.84 4.20
CA GLY A 170 -18.64 5.85 5.00
C GLY A 170 -17.50 5.07 4.34
N GLU A 171 -17.81 3.98 3.65
CA GLU A 171 -16.82 3.20 2.91
C GLU A 171 -16.28 3.98 1.70
N LEU A 172 -17.17 4.64 0.96
CA LEU A 172 -16.77 5.51 -0.17
C LEU A 172 -15.88 6.66 0.29
N LEU A 173 -16.18 7.26 1.44
CA LEU A 173 -15.37 8.32 2.02
C LEU A 173 -13.99 7.83 2.47
N SER A 174 -13.91 6.67 3.13
CA SER A 174 -12.64 6.04 3.50
C SER A 174 -11.79 5.73 2.25
N ARG A 175 -12.39 5.18 1.18
CA ARG A 175 -11.69 4.94 -0.09
C ARG A 175 -11.20 6.24 -0.73
N LEU A 176 -11.99 7.31 -0.71
CA LEU A 176 -11.62 8.62 -1.27
C LEU A 176 -10.52 9.31 -0.46
N SER A 177 -10.53 9.19 0.87
CA SER A 177 -9.59 9.88 1.76
C SER A 177 -8.38 9.02 2.13
N GLU A 178 -8.61 7.90 2.81
CA GLU A 178 -7.60 7.03 3.43
C GLU A 178 -6.86 6.20 2.38
N ASP A 179 -7.57 5.49 1.51
CA ASP A 179 -6.91 4.63 0.52
C ASP A 179 -6.10 5.45 -0.50
N THR A 180 -6.61 6.60 -0.94
CA THR A 180 -5.83 7.50 -1.80
C THR A 180 -4.59 8.06 -1.09
N GLN A 181 -4.67 8.30 0.22
CA GLN A 181 -3.52 8.74 1.02
C GLN A 181 -2.50 7.62 1.24
N ILE A 182 -2.93 6.37 1.42
CA ILE A 182 -2.02 5.21 1.49
C ILE A 182 -1.28 5.07 0.15
N ILE A 183 -2.00 5.19 -0.97
CA ILE A 183 -1.41 5.15 -2.31
C ILE A 183 -0.42 6.31 -2.50
N LYS A 184 -0.75 7.52 -2.02
CA LYS A 184 0.17 8.67 -2.01
C LYS A 184 1.50 8.30 -1.40
N ASN A 185 1.45 7.91 -0.13
CA ASN A 185 2.64 7.66 0.68
C ASN A 185 3.47 6.52 0.07
N ALA A 186 2.82 5.50 -0.48
CA ALA A 186 3.46 4.38 -1.14
C ALA A 186 4.19 4.77 -2.42
N ALA A 187 3.50 5.50 -3.31
CA ALA A 187 4.04 5.89 -4.61
C ALA A 187 5.19 6.90 -4.50
N THR A 188 5.30 7.64 -3.39
CA THR A 188 6.28 8.72 -3.28
C THR A 188 7.23 8.54 -2.11
N THR A 189 6.82 8.73 -0.86
CA THR A 189 7.73 8.68 0.30
C THR A 189 8.40 7.31 0.41
N ASN A 190 7.60 6.25 0.36
CA ASN A 190 8.11 4.87 0.48
C ASN A 190 8.91 4.46 -0.75
N LEU A 191 8.49 4.83 -1.95
CA LEU A 191 9.24 4.54 -3.17
C LEU A 191 10.58 5.29 -3.20
N SER A 192 10.58 6.56 -2.81
CA SER A 192 11.80 7.38 -2.73
C SER A 192 12.76 6.83 -1.68
N GLU A 193 12.23 6.37 -0.55
CA GLU A 193 13.02 5.71 0.50
C GLU A 193 13.53 4.34 0.05
N ALA A 194 12.73 3.55 -0.69
CA ALA A 194 13.16 2.29 -1.27
C ALA A 194 14.32 2.51 -2.26
N LEU A 195 14.16 3.46 -3.19
CA LEU A 195 15.20 3.79 -4.16
C LEU A 195 16.46 4.29 -3.48
N ARG A 196 16.33 5.14 -2.43
CA ARG A 196 17.47 5.62 -1.64
C ARG A 196 18.19 4.45 -0.98
N ASN A 197 17.47 3.61 -0.26
CA ASN A 197 18.07 2.50 0.47
C ASN A 197 18.68 1.47 -0.49
N LEU A 198 18.07 1.22 -1.67
CA LEU A 198 18.68 0.38 -2.72
C LEU A 198 19.96 1.02 -3.26
N ALA A 199 19.93 2.30 -3.65
CA ALA A 199 21.10 3.00 -4.16
C ALA A 199 22.23 3.00 -3.11
N THR A 200 21.93 3.33 -1.85
CA THR A 200 22.89 3.31 -0.76
C THR A 200 23.42 1.91 -0.50
N ALA A 201 22.60 0.86 -0.57
CA ALA A 201 23.06 -0.52 -0.42
C ALA A 201 24.01 -0.93 -1.55
N PHE A 202 23.67 -0.65 -2.82
CA PHE A 202 24.52 -1.03 -3.97
C PHE A 202 25.82 -0.23 -4.01
N ILE A 203 25.76 1.09 -3.85
CA ILE A 203 26.96 1.94 -3.83
C ILE A 203 27.82 1.55 -2.62
N GLY A 204 27.21 1.36 -1.44
CA GLY A 204 27.91 0.99 -0.22
C GLY A 204 28.60 -0.37 -0.32
N LEU A 205 27.92 -1.38 -0.86
CA LEU A 205 28.53 -2.67 -1.15
C LEU A 205 29.69 -2.55 -2.13
N GLY A 206 29.58 -1.72 -3.18
CA GLY A 206 30.66 -1.44 -4.10
C GLY A 206 31.92 -0.90 -3.40
N PHE A 207 31.76 0.08 -2.51
CA PHE A 207 32.85 0.61 -1.70
C PHE A 207 33.40 -0.42 -0.70
N MET A 208 32.55 -1.25 -0.09
CA MET A 208 32.99 -2.33 0.80
C MET A 208 33.88 -3.34 0.07
N PHE A 209 33.46 -3.79 -1.12
CA PHE A 209 34.25 -4.70 -1.95
C PHE A 209 35.58 -4.08 -2.39
N GLN A 210 35.59 -2.79 -2.71
CA GLN A 210 36.81 -2.06 -3.05
C GLN A 210 37.79 -1.98 -1.87
N THR A 211 37.30 -1.79 -0.65
CA THR A 211 38.13 -1.71 0.55
C THR A 211 38.69 -3.08 0.95
N SER A 212 37.83 -4.10 1.07
CA SER A 212 38.28 -5.46 1.41
C SER A 212 37.23 -6.50 1.02
N TRP A 213 37.54 -7.28 0.00
CA TRP A 213 36.67 -8.37 -0.45
C TRP A 213 36.51 -9.48 0.62
N LYS A 214 37.56 -9.74 1.43
CA LYS A 214 37.54 -10.75 2.51
C LYS A 214 36.55 -10.37 3.61
N LEU A 215 36.61 -9.13 4.08
CA LEU A 215 35.68 -8.62 5.09
C LEU A 215 34.25 -8.54 4.54
N THR A 216 34.10 -8.14 3.28
CA THR A 216 32.78 -8.05 2.63
C THR A 216 32.11 -9.42 2.54
N LEU A 217 32.83 -10.47 2.15
CA LEU A 217 32.32 -11.84 2.12
C LEU A 217 31.91 -12.33 3.51
N LEU A 218 32.72 -12.04 4.53
CA LEU A 218 32.40 -12.38 5.91
C LEU A 218 31.07 -11.71 6.35
N SER A 219 30.93 -10.42 6.12
CA SER A 219 29.69 -9.69 6.43
C SER A 219 28.50 -10.24 5.64
N LEU A 220 28.69 -10.55 4.35
CA LEU A 220 27.64 -11.09 3.50
C LEU A 220 27.20 -12.50 3.92
N ALA A 221 28.10 -13.31 4.50
CA ALA A 221 27.78 -14.64 5.03
C ALA A 221 26.90 -14.59 6.29
N VAL A 222 26.95 -13.50 7.07
CA VAL A 222 26.09 -13.32 8.26
C VAL A 222 24.64 -13.04 7.85
N VAL A 223 24.42 -12.31 6.76
CA VAL A 223 23.09 -11.92 6.26
C VAL A 223 22.13 -13.11 6.06
N PRO A 224 22.48 -14.20 5.35
CA PRO A 224 21.57 -15.33 5.15
C PRO A 224 21.23 -16.05 6.45
N VAL A 225 22.19 -16.16 7.39
CA VAL A 225 21.95 -16.80 8.71
C VAL A 225 20.87 -16.04 9.48
N ILE A 226 21.01 -14.71 9.56
CA ILE A 226 19.99 -13.85 10.19
C ILE A 226 18.66 -13.92 9.43
N SER A 227 18.71 -13.92 8.10
CA SER A 227 17.51 -13.95 7.26
C SER A 227 16.66 -15.22 7.46
N VAL A 228 17.30 -16.38 7.60
CA VAL A 228 16.60 -17.65 7.88
C VAL A 228 15.93 -17.62 9.25
N ALA A 229 16.64 -17.11 10.27
CA ALA A 229 16.09 -16.95 11.62
C ALA A 229 14.86 -16.03 11.63
N VAL A 230 14.95 -14.87 10.99
CA VAL A 230 13.85 -13.90 10.86
C VAL A 230 12.67 -14.51 10.10
N ARG A 231 12.91 -15.25 9.01
CA ARG A 231 11.83 -15.90 8.24
C ARG A 231 11.09 -16.94 9.06
N ARG A 232 11.81 -17.78 9.81
CA ARG A 232 11.18 -18.83 10.63
C ARG A 232 10.40 -18.23 11.79
N PHE A 233 10.94 -17.19 12.42
CA PHE A 233 10.24 -16.44 13.45
C PHE A 233 9.00 -15.72 12.91
N GLY A 234 9.09 -15.09 11.74
CA GLY A 234 7.96 -14.38 11.13
C GLY A 234 6.76 -15.30 10.85
N ARG A 235 7.00 -16.55 10.44
CA ARG A 235 5.93 -17.56 10.29
C ARG A 235 5.26 -17.89 11.61
N TYR A 236 6.06 -18.14 12.66
CA TYR A 236 5.55 -18.43 14.00
C TYR A 236 4.76 -17.25 14.57
N MET A 237 5.29 -16.03 14.42
CA MET A 237 4.65 -14.81 14.89
C MET A 237 3.30 -14.56 14.20
N ARG A 238 3.17 -14.91 12.91
CA ARG A 238 1.89 -14.80 12.19
C ARG A 238 0.82 -15.69 12.81
N GLU A 239 1.17 -16.92 13.20
CA GLU A 239 0.23 -17.84 13.86
C GLU A 239 -0.19 -17.33 15.25
N LEU A 240 0.74 -16.83 16.07
CA LEU A 240 0.40 -16.21 17.35
C LEU A 240 -0.50 -14.99 17.16
N SER A 241 -0.17 -14.13 16.20
CA SER A 241 -0.96 -12.93 15.92
C SER A 241 -2.39 -13.29 15.49
N HIS A 242 -2.57 -14.36 14.71
CA HIS A 242 -3.91 -14.85 14.34
C HIS A 242 -4.70 -15.31 15.57
N LYS A 243 -4.07 -16.06 16.49
CA LYS A 243 -4.74 -16.52 17.72
C LYS A 243 -5.15 -15.35 18.61
N THR A 244 -4.25 -14.38 18.83
CA THR A 244 -4.54 -13.18 19.63
C THR A 244 -5.63 -12.33 18.99
N GLN A 245 -5.62 -12.16 17.66
CA GLN A 245 -6.67 -11.42 16.94
C GLN A 245 -8.01 -12.14 16.97
N ALA A 246 -8.04 -13.47 16.84
CA ALA A 246 -9.26 -14.25 16.93
C ALA A 246 -9.91 -14.13 18.32
N ALA A 247 -9.12 -14.21 19.40
CA ALA A 247 -9.62 -14.00 20.76
C ALA A 247 -10.18 -12.57 20.96
N ALA A 248 -9.45 -11.56 20.47
CA ALA A 248 -9.92 -10.17 20.51
C ALA A 248 -11.21 -9.95 19.70
N ALA A 249 -11.39 -10.65 18.58
CA ALA A 249 -12.60 -10.58 17.77
C ALA A 249 -13.81 -11.16 18.52
N VAL A 250 -13.65 -12.24 19.28
CA VAL A 250 -14.72 -12.80 20.13
C VAL A 250 -15.13 -11.80 21.21
N ALA A 251 -14.17 -11.18 21.91
CA ALA A 251 -14.46 -10.13 22.89
C ALA A 251 -15.20 -8.93 22.24
N SER A 252 -14.76 -8.52 21.04
CA SER A 252 -15.41 -7.43 20.30
C SER A 252 -16.83 -7.78 19.89
N SER A 253 -17.07 -9.03 19.46
CA SER A 253 -18.40 -9.52 19.10
C SER A 253 -19.35 -9.54 20.30
N ILE A 254 -18.86 -9.91 21.49
CA ILE A 254 -19.65 -9.81 22.73
C ILE A 254 -20.05 -8.36 22.99
N ALA A 255 -19.10 -7.41 22.92
CA ALA A 255 -19.41 -6.00 23.13
C ALA A 255 -20.42 -5.45 22.10
N GLU A 256 -20.28 -5.85 20.84
CA GLU A 256 -21.22 -5.47 19.78
C GLU A 256 -22.64 -6.01 20.05
N GLU A 257 -22.76 -7.27 20.47
CA GLU A 257 -24.04 -7.87 20.89
C GLU A 257 -24.64 -7.13 22.09
N THR A 258 -23.84 -6.88 23.14
CA THR A 258 -24.29 -6.19 24.36
C THR A 258 -24.78 -4.77 24.04
N PHE A 259 -24.07 -4.01 23.19
CA PHE A 259 -24.50 -2.67 22.78
C PHE A 259 -25.72 -2.69 21.87
N GLY A 260 -25.76 -3.63 20.90
CA GLY A 260 -26.89 -3.80 20.01
C GLY A 260 -28.18 -4.17 20.75
N ALA A 261 -28.06 -4.97 21.82
CA ALA A 261 -29.16 -5.44 22.65
C ALA A 261 -29.26 -4.72 24.01
N ILE A 262 -28.71 -3.50 24.16
CA ILE A 262 -28.59 -2.83 25.46
C ILE A 262 -29.93 -2.67 26.20
N ARG A 263 -31.04 -2.47 25.45
CA ARG A 263 -32.38 -2.41 26.03
C ARG A 263 -32.80 -3.74 26.67
N THR A 264 -32.46 -4.85 26.04
CA THR A 264 -32.71 -6.21 26.55
C THR A 264 -31.87 -6.48 27.79
N VAL A 265 -30.57 -6.13 27.75
CA VAL A 265 -29.67 -6.31 28.90
C VAL A 265 -30.20 -5.55 30.12
N ARG A 266 -30.62 -4.29 29.94
CA ARG A 266 -31.23 -3.47 31.00
C ARG A 266 -32.59 -4.02 31.47
N SER A 267 -33.42 -4.55 30.58
CA SER A 267 -34.73 -5.09 30.98
C SER A 267 -34.62 -6.35 31.84
N PHE A 268 -33.53 -7.12 31.70
CA PHE A 268 -33.26 -8.31 32.51
C PHE A 268 -32.28 -8.07 33.67
N ALA A 269 -31.83 -6.82 33.89
CA ALA A 269 -30.83 -6.44 34.90
C ALA A 269 -29.56 -7.32 34.85
N GLN A 270 -29.04 -7.60 33.65
CA GLN A 270 -27.87 -8.48 33.41
C GLN A 270 -26.58 -7.69 33.11
N GLU A 271 -26.47 -6.44 33.55
CA GLU A 271 -25.29 -5.60 33.27
C GLU A 271 -24.00 -6.20 33.83
N ASP A 272 -24.01 -6.64 35.09
CA ASP A 272 -22.83 -7.21 35.75
C ASP A 272 -22.42 -8.56 35.13
N TYR A 273 -23.40 -9.33 34.64
CA TYR A 273 -23.14 -10.58 33.92
C TYR A 273 -22.42 -10.32 32.59
N GLU A 274 -22.90 -9.38 31.79
CA GLU A 274 -22.28 -9.01 30.51
C GLU A 274 -20.88 -8.41 30.71
N ILE A 275 -20.69 -7.60 31.76
CA ILE A 275 -19.36 -7.08 32.14
C ILE A 275 -18.40 -8.24 32.46
N SER A 276 -18.86 -9.21 33.25
CA SER A 276 -18.04 -10.38 33.63
C SER A 276 -17.72 -11.26 32.42
N ARG A 277 -18.70 -11.51 31.54
CA ARG A 277 -18.56 -12.28 30.29
C ARG A 277 -17.53 -11.63 29.35
N TYR A 278 -17.57 -10.31 29.22
CA TYR A 278 -16.57 -9.57 28.46
C TYR A 278 -15.19 -9.62 29.12
N SER A 279 -15.11 -9.41 30.44
CA SER A 279 -13.86 -9.44 31.21
C SER A 279 -13.12 -10.77 31.05
N GLU A 280 -13.82 -11.90 31.14
CA GLU A 280 -13.22 -13.23 30.96
C GLU A 280 -12.54 -13.38 29.58
N LYS A 281 -13.17 -12.89 28.51
CA LYS A 281 -12.62 -12.94 27.16
C LYS A 281 -11.49 -11.95 26.92
N VAL A 282 -11.52 -10.81 27.61
CA VAL A 282 -10.39 -9.87 27.65
C VAL A 282 -9.20 -10.49 28.36
N ASP A 283 -9.39 -11.19 29.48
CA ASP A 283 -8.32 -11.87 30.21
C ASP A 283 -7.70 -13.02 29.39
N GLU A 284 -8.52 -13.77 28.64
CA GLU A 284 -8.04 -14.76 27.67
C GLU A 284 -7.13 -14.10 26.60
N THR A 285 -7.59 -12.97 26.04
CA THR A 285 -6.82 -12.19 25.06
C THR A 285 -5.52 -11.63 25.67
N LEU A 286 -5.57 -11.18 26.92
CA LEU A 286 -4.42 -10.67 27.66
C LEU A 286 -3.36 -11.77 27.85
N ASN A 287 -3.76 -12.97 28.26
CA ASN A 287 -2.83 -14.09 28.46
C ASN A 287 -2.14 -14.51 27.15
N LEU A 288 -2.88 -14.57 26.04
CA LEU A 288 -2.31 -14.81 24.71
C LEU A 288 -1.35 -13.68 24.31
N GLY A 289 -1.75 -12.43 24.54
CA GLY A 289 -0.95 -11.24 24.27
C GLY A 289 0.36 -11.20 25.07
N LEU A 290 0.33 -11.55 26.36
CA LEU A 290 1.51 -11.63 27.22
C LEU A 290 2.48 -12.73 26.75
N GLY A 291 1.96 -13.89 26.35
CA GLY A 291 2.75 -14.95 25.75
C GLY A 291 3.44 -14.50 24.45
N GLN A 292 2.69 -13.84 23.56
CA GLN A 292 3.22 -13.24 22.34
C GLN A 292 4.28 -12.17 22.64
N ALA A 293 4.03 -11.28 23.60
CA ALA A 293 4.96 -10.22 23.99
C ALA A 293 6.29 -10.79 24.52
N LYS A 294 6.24 -11.86 25.32
CA LYS A 294 7.44 -12.56 25.83
C LYS A 294 8.30 -13.11 24.68
N VAL A 295 7.66 -13.77 23.72
CA VAL A 295 8.32 -14.32 22.52
C VAL A 295 8.94 -13.20 21.67
N VAL A 296 8.19 -12.12 21.43
CA VAL A 296 8.67 -10.97 20.65
C VAL A 296 9.83 -10.26 21.35
N GLY A 297 9.76 -10.09 22.67
CA GLY A 297 10.82 -9.49 23.47
C GLY A 297 12.12 -10.31 23.41
N LEU A 298 12.04 -11.63 23.65
CA LEU A 298 13.19 -12.54 23.57
C LEU A 298 13.80 -12.56 22.18
N PHE A 299 12.98 -12.61 21.13
CA PHE A 299 13.47 -12.61 19.75
C PHE A 299 14.13 -11.28 19.37
N SER A 300 13.50 -10.16 19.71
CA SER A 300 14.05 -8.82 19.42
C SER A 300 15.37 -8.59 20.15
N GLY A 301 15.48 -9.02 21.41
CA GLY A 301 16.73 -8.98 22.18
C GLY A 301 17.80 -9.87 21.56
N SER A 302 17.45 -11.11 21.18
CA SER A 302 18.38 -12.05 20.53
C SER A 302 18.87 -11.54 19.18
N LEU A 303 17.99 -10.94 18.38
CA LEU A 303 18.33 -10.35 17.08
C LEU A 303 19.24 -9.13 17.25
N ASN A 304 18.97 -8.27 18.23
CA ASN A 304 19.84 -7.14 18.56
C ASN A 304 21.24 -7.61 19.02
N ALA A 305 21.28 -8.61 19.91
CA ALA A 305 22.54 -9.23 20.35
C ALA A 305 23.30 -9.84 19.18
N ALA A 306 22.64 -10.59 18.29
CA ALA A 306 23.25 -11.18 17.10
C ALA A 306 23.80 -10.10 16.14
N SER A 307 23.05 -9.02 15.94
CA SER A 307 23.48 -7.88 15.12
C SER A 307 24.73 -7.22 15.73
N THR A 308 24.73 -6.94 17.04
CA THR A 308 25.85 -6.30 17.72
C THR A 308 27.09 -7.21 17.74
N LEU A 309 26.90 -8.50 18.00
CA LEU A 309 27.98 -9.50 17.97
C LEU A 309 28.57 -9.65 16.57
N SER A 310 27.75 -9.54 15.52
CA SER A 310 28.25 -9.57 14.14
C SER A 310 29.23 -8.42 13.84
N VAL A 311 28.96 -7.22 14.38
CA VAL A 311 29.87 -6.08 14.27
C VAL A 311 31.18 -6.36 15.00
N ILE A 312 31.13 -6.96 16.21
CA ILE A 312 32.32 -7.34 16.97
C ILE A 312 33.19 -8.32 16.18
N VAL A 313 32.59 -9.35 15.57
CA VAL A 313 33.31 -10.33 14.74
C VAL A 313 34.01 -9.66 13.56
N VAL A 314 33.33 -8.74 12.87
CA VAL A 314 33.91 -7.95 11.78
C VAL A 314 35.07 -7.09 12.26
N VAL A 315 34.94 -6.45 13.43
CA VAL A 315 36.00 -5.63 14.03
C VAL A 315 37.22 -6.47 14.42
N ILE A 316 37.05 -7.63 15.06
CA ILE A 316 38.16 -8.51 15.47
C ILE A 316 38.93 -9.01 14.24
N TYR A 317 38.20 -9.50 13.23
CA TYR A 317 38.84 -9.98 12.00
C TYR A 317 39.49 -8.82 11.22
N GLY A 318 38.83 -7.66 11.16
CA GLY A 318 39.36 -6.45 10.54
C GLY A 318 40.63 -5.93 11.22
N ALA A 319 40.66 -5.90 12.55
CA ALA A 319 41.84 -5.53 13.33
C ALA A 319 43.00 -6.50 13.08
N THR A 320 42.72 -7.80 12.97
CA THR A 320 43.73 -8.82 12.61
C THR A 320 44.33 -8.56 11.23
N LEU A 321 43.50 -8.18 10.23
CA LEU A 321 43.98 -7.78 8.90
C LEU A 321 44.82 -6.50 8.93
N THR A 322 44.46 -5.53 9.77
CA THR A 322 45.24 -4.30 9.95
C THR A 322 46.61 -4.60 10.57
N ILE A 323 46.67 -5.45 11.59
CA ILE A 323 47.93 -5.87 12.24
C ILE A 323 48.83 -6.62 11.26
N GLN A 324 48.26 -7.41 10.35
CA GLN A 324 49.01 -8.12 9.30
C GLN A 324 49.47 -7.21 8.15
N GLY A 325 49.18 -5.90 8.19
CA GLY A 325 49.55 -4.94 7.16
C GLY A 325 48.73 -5.06 5.86
N ALA A 326 47.66 -5.85 5.84
CA ALA A 326 46.81 -6.04 4.67
C ALA A 326 45.82 -4.88 4.45
N MET A 327 45.61 -4.02 5.46
CA MET A 327 44.67 -2.91 5.42
C MET A 327 45.08 -1.79 6.39
N THR A 328 44.80 -0.53 6.06
CA THR A 328 45.07 0.60 6.95
C THR A 328 43.99 0.75 8.05
N PRO A 329 44.30 1.39 9.19
CA PRO A 329 43.30 1.69 10.23
C PRO A 329 42.14 2.56 9.74
N GLY A 330 42.41 3.49 8.83
CA GLY A 330 41.40 4.32 8.16
C GLY A 330 40.49 3.49 7.26
N ALA A 331 41.04 2.57 6.48
CA ALA A 331 40.26 1.63 5.67
C ALA A 331 39.36 0.72 6.52
N LEU A 332 39.84 0.26 7.70
CA LEU A 332 39.01 -0.48 8.66
C LEU A 332 37.82 0.36 9.13
N THR A 333 38.09 1.60 9.53
CA THR A 333 37.05 2.50 10.05
C THR A 333 36.02 2.84 8.97
N SER A 334 36.47 3.15 7.75
CA SER A 334 35.58 3.33 6.61
C SER A 334 34.74 2.08 6.35
N PHE A 335 35.32 0.89 6.41
CA PHE A 335 34.60 -0.37 6.22
C PHE A 335 33.49 -0.57 7.25
N ILE A 336 33.77 -0.32 8.54
CA ILE A 336 32.78 -0.44 9.62
C ILE A 336 31.62 0.54 9.37
N LEU A 337 31.92 1.80 9.05
CA LEU A 337 30.91 2.81 8.76
C LEU A 337 30.07 2.49 7.52
N TYR A 338 30.69 1.92 6.46
CA TYR A 338 29.96 1.40 5.31
C TYR A 338 29.03 0.26 5.70
N SER A 339 29.51 -0.71 6.48
CA SER A 339 28.72 -1.84 6.93
C SER A 339 27.49 -1.39 7.73
N LEU A 340 27.64 -0.39 8.61
CA LEU A 340 26.51 0.18 9.37
C LEU A 340 25.50 0.87 8.45
N THR A 341 25.98 1.62 7.45
CA THR A 341 25.14 2.36 6.50
C THR A 341 24.38 1.41 5.55
N VAL A 342 25.04 0.36 5.08
CA VAL A 342 24.41 -0.69 4.26
C VAL A 342 23.42 -1.49 5.11
N GLY A 343 23.79 -1.86 6.35
CA GLY A 343 22.91 -2.58 7.26
C GLY A 343 21.63 -1.83 7.60
N SER A 344 21.71 -0.51 7.84
CA SER A 344 20.53 0.34 8.06
C SER A 344 19.68 0.49 6.81
N SER A 345 20.30 0.58 5.63
CA SER A 345 19.58 0.63 4.34
C SER A 345 18.81 -0.67 4.06
N VAL A 346 19.44 -1.83 4.28
CA VAL A 346 18.79 -3.15 4.14
C VAL A 346 17.64 -3.29 5.15
N SER A 347 17.83 -2.85 6.40
CA SER A 347 16.78 -2.85 7.41
C SER A 347 15.60 -1.95 7.02
N GLY A 348 15.88 -0.76 6.46
CA GLY A 348 14.87 0.14 5.94
C GLY A 348 14.05 -0.48 4.80
N LEU A 349 14.70 -1.22 3.88
CA LEU A 349 13.99 -1.95 2.82
C LEU A 349 13.03 -3.01 3.37
N SER A 350 13.39 -3.70 4.44
CA SER A 350 12.50 -4.68 5.08
C SER A 350 11.21 -4.02 5.61
N GLY A 351 11.30 -2.81 6.18
CA GLY A 351 10.13 -2.07 6.67
C GLY A 351 9.17 -1.65 5.56
N LEU A 352 9.71 -1.32 4.38
CA LEU A 352 8.93 -0.87 3.23
C LEU A 352 8.08 -1.98 2.60
N TYR A 353 8.44 -3.25 2.77
CA TYR A 353 7.66 -4.38 2.26
C TYR A 353 6.22 -4.39 2.80
N THR A 354 6.05 -4.22 4.11
CA THR A 354 4.72 -4.17 4.75
C THR A 354 3.91 -2.99 4.24
N VAL A 355 4.55 -1.85 4.05
CA VAL A 355 3.88 -0.64 3.54
C VAL A 355 3.48 -0.80 2.08
N ALA A 356 4.33 -1.43 1.25
CA ALA A 356 4.01 -1.78 -0.12
C ALA A 356 2.81 -2.74 -0.21
N MET A 357 2.73 -3.74 0.68
CA MET A 357 1.59 -4.65 0.75
C MET A 357 0.28 -3.92 1.10
N LYS A 358 0.31 -3.01 2.09
CA LYS A 358 -0.85 -2.17 2.42
C LYS A 358 -1.28 -1.30 1.24
N ALA A 359 -0.31 -0.73 0.54
CA ALA A 359 -0.55 0.08 -0.65
C ALA A 359 -1.14 -0.70 -1.82
N ALA A 360 -0.70 -1.94 -2.03
CA ALA A 360 -1.27 -2.83 -3.03
C ALA A 360 -2.77 -3.06 -2.77
N GLY A 361 -3.15 -3.31 -1.51
CA GLY A 361 -4.54 -3.48 -1.09
C GLY A 361 -5.39 -2.22 -1.31
N ALA A 362 -4.91 -1.06 -0.87
CA ALA A 362 -5.58 0.22 -1.08
C ALA A 362 -5.73 0.55 -2.57
N SER A 363 -4.67 0.35 -3.35
CA SER A 363 -4.67 0.53 -4.80
C SER A 363 -5.72 -0.36 -5.48
N ARG A 364 -5.84 -1.63 -5.08
CA ARG A 364 -6.86 -2.55 -5.60
C ARG A 364 -8.28 -2.02 -5.38
N ARG A 365 -8.61 -1.58 -4.16
CA ARG A 365 -9.95 -1.06 -3.83
C ARG A 365 -10.30 0.21 -4.60
N VAL A 366 -9.33 1.11 -4.78
CA VAL A 366 -9.53 2.34 -5.55
C VAL A 366 -9.72 2.03 -7.03
N PHE A 367 -8.86 1.19 -7.62
CA PHE A 367 -8.99 0.83 -9.04
C PHE A 367 -10.24 0.01 -9.33
N GLN A 368 -10.72 -0.80 -8.38
CA GLN A 368 -11.99 -1.50 -8.53
C GLN A 368 -13.18 -0.54 -8.72
N ILE A 369 -13.15 0.65 -8.10
CA ILE A 369 -14.17 1.69 -8.33
C ILE A 369 -13.93 2.39 -9.67
N LEU A 370 -12.69 2.76 -9.98
CA LEU A 370 -12.38 3.45 -11.24
C LEU A 370 -12.67 2.61 -12.48
N ASP A 371 -12.49 1.29 -12.40
CA ASP A 371 -12.78 0.36 -13.51
C ASP A 371 -14.25 -0.04 -13.57
N ARG A 372 -15.05 0.29 -12.56
CA ARG A 372 -16.47 -0.04 -12.55
C ARG A 372 -17.21 0.83 -13.56
N THR A 373 -17.86 0.18 -14.52
CA THR A 373 -18.80 0.82 -15.44
C THR A 373 -20.20 0.85 -14.82
N SER A 374 -20.86 2.01 -14.86
CA SER A 374 -22.25 2.15 -14.42
C SER A 374 -23.17 1.23 -15.23
N SER A 375 -24.08 0.54 -14.55
CA SER A 375 -25.10 -0.31 -15.21
C SER A 375 -26.15 0.52 -15.96
N MET A 376 -26.29 1.80 -15.60
CA MET A 376 -27.12 2.77 -16.32
C MET A 376 -26.21 3.75 -17.08
N PRO A 377 -26.07 3.63 -18.40
CA PRO A 377 -25.27 4.56 -19.18
C PRO A 377 -25.85 5.98 -19.13
N LYS A 378 -25.03 6.98 -19.43
CA LYS A 378 -25.47 8.38 -19.50
C LYS A 378 -26.68 8.53 -20.41
N SER A 379 -27.62 9.39 -20.02
CA SER A 379 -28.78 9.76 -20.83
C SER A 379 -28.36 10.12 -22.25
N GLY A 380 -29.05 9.59 -23.25
CA GLY A 380 -28.81 9.95 -24.65
C GLY A 380 -29.21 11.40 -24.94
N ASP A 381 -28.68 11.97 -26.02
CA ASP A 381 -28.93 13.36 -26.45
C ASP A 381 -30.29 13.54 -27.16
N LEU A 382 -31.16 12.53 -27.13
CA LEU A 382 -32.45 12.56 -27.81
C LEU A 382 -33.48 13.27 -26.92
N CYS A 383 -33.71 14.55 -27.20
CA CYS A 383 -34.89 15.27 -26.72
C CYS A 383 -36.02 15.08 -27.74
N PRO A 384 -37.19 14.53 -27.37
CA PRO A 384 -38.32 14.49 -28.27
C PRO A 384 -38.77 15.92 -28.58
N LEU A 385 -38.62 16.33 -29.85
CA LEU A 385 -39.14 17.60 -30.36
C LEU A 385 -40.67 17.46 -30.53
N GLY A 386 -41.45 18.02 -29.62
CA GLY A 386 -42.91 17.96 -29.64
C GLY A 386 -43.58 18.68 -28.45
N ASP A 387 -44.90 18.85 -28.56
CA ASP A 387 -45.76 19.55 -27.59
C ASP A 387 -45.64 18.97 -26.16
N GLN A 388 -45.74 19.81 -25.13
CA GLN A 388 -45.45 19.44 -23.72
C GLN A 388 -46.48 18.49 -23.07
N ALA A 389 -47.48 18.02 -23.83
CA ALA A 389 -48.42 17.01 -23.40
C ALA A 389 -47.77 15.62 -23.46
N ALA A 390 -47.20 15.17 -22.34
CA ALA A 390 -46.57 13.86 -22.22
C ALA A 390 -47.56 12.83 -21.66
N GLU A 391 -47.80 11.77 -22.42
CA GLU A 391 -48.46 10.56 -21.91
C GLU A 391 -47.39 9.66 -21.26
N VAL A 392 -47.63 9.23 -20.02
CA VAL A 392 -46.76 8.30 -19.30
C VAL A 392 -47.50 6.98 -19.12
N GLU A 393 -46.96 5.93 -19.72
CA GLU A 393 -47.48 4.57 -19.63
C GLU A 393 -46.50 3.65 -18.88
N LEU A 394 -47.05 2.84 -17.98
CA LEU A 394 -46.37 1.75 -17.30
C LEU A 394 -46.98 0.43 -17.79
N ASP A 395 -46.26 -0.30 -18.65
CA ASP A 395 -46.65 -1.61 -19.17
C ASP A 395 -45.89 -2.74 -18.46
N ASP A 396 -46.63 -3.62 -17.78
CA ASP A 396 -46.14 -4.82 -17.06
C ASP A 396 -44.84 -4.62 -16.25
N VAL A 397 -44.80 -3.57 -15.40
CA VAL A 397 -43.60 -3.17 -14.64
C VAL A 397 -43.50 -3.90 -13.30
N TRP A 398 -42.38 -4.60 -13.11
CA TRP A 398 -42.05 -5.36 -11.89
C TRP A 398 -40.75 -4.81 -11.32
N PHE A 399 -40.75 -4.37 -10.05
CA PHE A 399 -39.57 -3.75 -9.44
C PHE A 399 -39.37 -4.14 -7.98
N ALA A 400 -38.11 -4.41 -7.64
CA ALA A 400 -37.61 -4.63 -6.29
C ALA A 400 -36.32 -3.83 -6.11
N TYR A 401 -36.12 -3.25 -4.92
CA TYR A 401 -34.88 -2.52 -4.62
C TYR A 401 -33.68 -3.47 -4.54
N PRO A 402 -32.50 -3.08 -5.05
CA PRO A 402 -31.29 -3.89 -4.98
C PRO A 402 -30.87 -4.26 -3.55
N SER A 403 -31.15 -3.40 -2.58
CA SER A 403 -30.87 -3.66 -1.16
C SER A 403 -31.78 -4.73 -0.53
N ARG A 404 -32.93 -5.04 -1.15
CA ARG A 404 -33.91 -6.04 -0.70
C ARG A 404 -34.55 -6.77 -1.89
N PRO A 405 -33.79 -7.60 -2.62
CA PRO A 405 -34.25 -8.20 -3.87
C PRO A 405 -35.43 -9.18 -3.67
N SER A 406 -35.54 -9.76 -2.47
CA SER A 406 -36.63 -10.68 -2.10
C SER A 406 -37.97 -9.99 -1.88
N HIS A 407 -38.01 -8.66 -1.75
CA HIS A 407 -39.23 -7.92 -1.46
C HIS A 407 -39.67 -7.09 -2.67
N MET A 408 -40.57 -7.65 -3.48
CA MET A 408 -41.17 -6.95 -4.62
C MET A 408 -41.98 -5.74 -4.12
N VAL A 409 -41.66 -4.55 -4.63
CA VAL A 409 -42.34 -3.30 -4.23
C VAL A 409 -43.43 -2.91 -5.23
N LEU A 410 -43.16 -3.08 -6.52
CA LEU A 410 -44.12 -2.77 -7.59
C LEU A 410 -44.38 -4.01 -8.44
N LYS A 411 -45.66 -4.26 -8.68
CA LYS A 411 -46.17 -5.24 -9.65
C LYS A 411 -47.40 -4.64 -10.31
N VAL A 412 -47.18 -3.91 -11.40
CA VAL A 412 -48.23 -3.19 -12.13
C VAL A 412 -48.39 -3.84 -13.49
N ARG A 413 -49.64 -4.09 -13.91
CA ARG A 413 -49.92 -4.79 -15.16
C ARG A 413 -50.17 -3.86 -16.34
N ASN A 414 -50.83 -2.71 -16.15
CA ASN A 414 -51.00 -1.61 -17.12
C ASN A 414 -51.59 -0.35 -16.45
N ILE A 415 -50.92 0.80 -16.52
CA ILE A 415 -51.43 2.12 -16.07
C ILE A 415 -50.98 3.18 -17.09
N SER A 416 -51.91 3.97 -17.65
CA SER A 416 -51.62 5.18 -18.45
C SER A 416 -52.13 6.42 -17.73
N SER A 417 -51.37 7.52 -17.77
CA SER A 417 -51.72 8.82 -17.20
C SER A 417 -51.28 9.97 -18.13
N TYR A 418 -52.14 10.98 -18.26
CA TYR A 418 -51.85 12.20 -19.03
C TYR A 418 -51.29 13.29 -18.12
N LEU A 419 -50.07 13.75 -18.39
CA LEU A 419 -49.51 14.94 -17.73
C LEU A 419 -49.98 16.19 -18.46
N VAL A 420 -50.90 16.94 -17.85
CA VAL A 420 -51.31 18.26 -18.33
C VAL A 420 -50.26 19.27 -17.84
N PRO A 421 -49.59 20.03 -18.73
CA PRO A 421 -48.63 21.04 -18.31
C PRO A 421 -49.34 22.16 -17.54
N THR A 422 -48.82 22.52 -16.37
CA THR A 422 -49.25 23.68 -15.57
C THR A 422 -48.57 24.97 -16.02
#